data_AF-A0A6M0AQT8-F1
#
_entry.id   AF-A0A6M0AQT8-F1
#
_cell.length_a   1.000
_cell.length_b   1.000
_cell.length_c   1.000
_cell.angle_alpha   90.00
_cell.angle_beta   90.00
_cell.angle_gamma   90.00
#
_symmetry.space_group_name_H-M   'P 1'
#
loop_
_entity.id
_entity.type
_entity.pdbx_description
1 polymer ?
#
loop_
_entity_poly.entity_id
_entity_poly.type
_entity_poly.pdbx_seq_one_letter_code
_entity_poly.pdbx_strand_id
1 'polypeptide(L)'
;NYQKSIELAPKFAFAYANYALALYQIGETKEAMGIMRNTIRKYSQFADLRAALTAVLWANGKRGEAESNWVAAVGLDKRYQDLDWVEHVRRWPPMMVEALANFLNLK
;
A
#
# COMPACT_ATOMS: atom_id res chain seq x y z
N ASN A 1 8.71 27.75 8.35
CA ASN A 1 7.50 27.19 7.71
C ASN A 1 7.52 25.66 7.69
N TYR A 2 7.53 25.03 8.86
CA TYR A 2 7.52 23.56 8.98
C TYR A 2 6.11 22.96 8.91
N GLN A 3 5.10 23.68 9.43
CA GLN A 3 3.69 23.25 9.38
C GLN A 3 3.18 23.03 7.95
N LYS A 4 3.50 23.94 7.01
CA LYS A 4 3.12 23.81 5.59
C LYS A 4 3.79 22.61 4.91
N SER A 5 5.00 22.24 5.33
CA SER A 5 5.73 21.06 4.81
C SER A 5 5.10 19.75 5.30
N ILE A 6 4.67 19.72 6.57
CA ILE A 6 3.96 18.59 7.18
C ILE A 6 2.57 18.39 6.54
N GLU A 7 1.87 19.46 6.16
CA GLU A 7 0.57 19.37 5.49
C GLU A 7 0.66 18.91 4.02
N LEU A 8 1.77 19.23 3.34
CA LEU A 8 1.98 18.87 1.94
C LEU A 8 2.49 17.43 1.77
N ALA A 9 3.33 16.96 2.69
CA ALA A 9 3.91 15.61 2.65
C ALA A 9 2.89 14.47 2.44
N PRO A 10 1.75 14.43 3.17
CA PRO A 10 0.70 13.43 2.95
C PRO A 10 0.10 13.48 1.55
N LYS A 11 -0.14 14.67 0.99
CA LYS A 11 -0.71 14.80 -0.36
C LYS A 11 0.21 14.22 -1.43
N PHE A 12 1.51 14.47 -1.32
CA PHE A 12 2.51 13.87 -2.21
C PHE A 12 2.57 12.35 -2.04
N ALA A 13 2.52 11.84 -0.80
CA ALA A 13 2.51 10.40 -0.54
C ALA A 13 1.32 9.70 -1.19
N PHE A 14 0.11 10.28 -1.11
CA PHE A 14 -1.09 9.74 -1.77
C PHE A 14 -1.01 9.79 -3.29
N ALA A 15 -0.39 10.81 -3.89
CA ALA A 15 -0.17 10.85 -5.34
C ALA A 15 0.73 9.68 -5.79
N TYR A 16 1.84 9.46 -5.10
CA TYR A 16 2.71 8.30 -5.37
C TYR A 16 2.02 6.96 -5.08
N ALA A 17 1.13 6.90 -4.08
CA ALA A 17 0.33 5.70 -3.81
C ALA A 17 -0.57 5.38 -4.99
N ASN A 18 -1.38 6.34 -5.42
CA ASN A 18 -2.30 6.15 -6.54
C ASN A 18 -1.57 5.78 -7.82
N TYR A 19 -0.40 6.37 -8.08
CA TYR A 19 0.42 5.99 -9.22
C TYR A 19 0.93 4.56 -9.12
N ALA A 20 1.45 4.13 -7.96
CA ALA A 20 1.91 2.76 -7.77
C ALA A 20 0.78 1.72 -7.88
N LEU A 21 -0.39 2.03 -7.33
CA LEU A 21 -1.58 1.16 -7.44
C LEU A 21 -2.05 1.04 -8.90
N ALA A 22 -2.04 2.14 -9.65
CA ALA A 22 -2.38 2.14 -11.07
C ALA A 22 -1.38 1.34 -11.91
N LEU A 23 -0.07 1.47 -11.64
CA LEU A 23 0.96 0.65 -12.29
C LEU A 23 0.74 -0.84 -12.03
N TYR A 24 0.43 -1.23 -10.81
CA TYR A 24 0.13 -2.64 -10.51
C TYR A 24 -1.11 -3.13 -11.26
N GLN A 25 -2.16 -2.30 -11.33
CA GLN A 25 -3.39 -2.61 -12.07
C GLN A 25 -3.16 -2.85 -13.57
N ILE A 26 -2.14 -2.25 -14.17
CA ILE A 26 -1.79 -2.48 -15.58
C ILE A 26 -0.66 -3.51 -15.76
N GLY A 27 -0.26 -4.21 -14.69
CA GLY A 27 0.74 -5.28 -14.74
C GLY A 27 2.19 -4.83 -14.55
N GLU A 28 2.46 -3.52 -14.40
CA GLU A 28 3.80 -2.95 -14.18
C GLU A 28 4.28 -3.14 -12.73
N THR A 29 4.29 -4.40 -12.29
CA THR A 29 4.46 -4.81 -10.89
C THR A 29 5.82 -4.40 -10.33
N LYS A 30 6.89 -4.50 -11.13
CA LYS A 30 8.25 -4.16 -10.69
C LYS A 30 8.39 -2.66 -10.41
N GLU A 31 7.84 -1.81 -11.27
CA GLU A 31 7.87 -0.36 -11.08
C GLU A 31 6.99 0.03 -9.89
N ALA A 32 5.77 -0.52 -9.81
CA ALA A 32 4.87 -0.32 -8.68
C ALA A 32 5.57 -0.59 -7.34
N MET A 33 6.21 -1.76 -7.19
CA MET A 33 6.97 -2.11 -5.99
C MET A 33 8.11 -1.13 -5.69
N GLY A 34 8.83 -0.68 -6.72
CA GLY A 34 9.90 0.30 -6.59
C GLY A 34 9.39 1.61 -5.98
N ILE A 35 8.28 2.13 -6.51
CA ILE A 35 7.64 3.35 -6.02
C ILE A 35 7.12 3.15 -4.59
N MET A 36 6.46 2.03 -4.30
CA MET A 36 5.99 1.70 -2.94
C MET A 36 7.14 1.76 -1.93
N ARG A 37 8.25 1.06 -2.21
CA ARG A 37 9.44 1.04 -1.33
C ARG A 37 10.06 2.44 -1.19
N ASN A 38 10.15 3.20 -2.27
CA ASN A 38 10.73 4.55 -2.25
C ASN A 38 9.89 5.51 -1.41
N THR A 39 8.57 5.44 -1.55
CA THR A 39 7.64 6.29 -0.82
C THR A 39 7.62 5.92 0.66
N ILE A 40 7.61 4.63 1.02
CA ILE A 40 7.68 4.18 2.41
C ILE A 40 9.00 4.61 3.08
N ARG A 41 10.12 4.62 2.35
CA ARG A 41 11.40 5.12 2.89
C ARG A 41 11.32 6.60 3.29
N LYS A 42 10.57 7.41 2.55
CA LYS A 42 10.37 8.85 2.84
C LYS A 42 9.26 9.09 3.87
N TYR A 43 8.21 8.27 3.83
CA TYR A 43 7.02 8.38 4.65
C TYR A 43 6.77 7.04 5.36
N SER A 44 7.58 6.76 6.39
CA SER A 44 7.61 5.46 7.06
C SER A 44 6.31 5.10 7.78
N GLN A 45 5.48 6.07 8.11
CA GLN A 45 4.18 5.87 8.76
C GLN A 45 3.00 5.82 7.78
N PHE A 46 3.26 5.63 6.48
CA PHE A 46 2.21 5.62 5.48
C PHE A 46 1.58 4.23 5.32
N ALA A 47 0.47 4.01 6.01
CA ALA A 47 -0.25 2.72 6.08
C ALA A 47 -0.69 2.20 4.70
N ASP A 48 -1.16 3.09 3.83
CA ASP A 48 -1.70 2.76 2.50
C ASP A 48 -0.70 1.95 1.66
N LEU A 49 0.50 2.50 1.45
CA LEU A 49 1.50 1.80 0.66
C LEU A 49 2.12 0.60 1.37
N ARG A 50 2.09 0.56 2.71
CA ARG A 50 2.52 -0.64 3.44
C ARG A 50 1.55 -1.80 3.20
N ALA A 51 0.25 -1.56 3.27
CA ALA A 51 -0.77 -2.56 2.94
C ALA A 51 -0.65 -2.99 1.47
N ALA A 52 -0.45 -2.04 0.55
CA ALA A 52 -0.28 -2.36 -0.88
C ALA A 52 0.98 -3.19 -1.11
N LEU A 53 2.10 -2.80 -0.50
CA LEU A 53 3.35 -3.55 -0.61
C LEU A 53 3.24 -4.95 0.01
N THR A 54 2.48 -5.13 1.09
CA THR A 54 2.14 -6.47 1.63
C THR A 54 1.49 -7.35 0.56
N ALA A 55 0.43 -6.87 -0.09
CA ALA A 55 -0.29 -7.61 -1.12
C ALA A 55 0.65 -8.03 -2.27
N VAL A 56 1.45 -7.08 -2.76
CA VAL A 56 2.38 -7.33 -3.87
C VAL A 56 3.53 -8.27 -3.48
N LEU A 57 4.08 -8.13 -2.26
CA LEU A 57 5.12 -9.04 -1.78
C LEU A 57 4.60 -10.46 -1.59
N TRP A 58 3.37 -10.60 -1.12
CA TRP A 58 2.71 -11.90 -0.97
C TRP A 58 2.54 -12.60 -2.30
N ALA A 59 1.99 -11.89 -3.31
CA ALA A 59 1.85 -12.40 -4.67
C ALA A 59 3.20 -12.84 -5.28
N ASN A 60 4.29 -12.18 -4.90
CA ASN A 60 5.65 -12.51 -5.33
C ASN A 60 6.36 -13.57 -4.46
N GLY A 61 5.65 -14.23 -3.54
CA GLY A 61 6.20 -15.29 -2.68
C GLY A 61 7.09 -14.81 -1.53
N LYS A 62 7.22 -13.48 -1.33
CA LYS A 62 8.08 -12.88 -0.30
C LYS A 62 7.35 -12.76 1.05
N ARG A 63 6.91 -13.90 1.59
CA ARG A 63 5.98 -13.98 2.73
C ARG A 63 6.45 -13.23 3.98
N GLY A 64 7.70 -13.43 4.42
CA GLY A 64 8.21 -12.75 5.62
C GLY A 64 8.24 -11.22 5.49
N GLU A 65 8.62 -10.68 4.33
CA GLU A 65 8.58 -9.23 4.08
C GLU A 65 7.13 -8.72 4.03
N ALA A 66 6.21 -9.51 3.46
CA ALA A 66 4.78 -9.16 3.38
C ALA A 66 4.17 -9.04 4.79
N GLU A 67 4.41 -10.02 5.65
CA GLU A 67 3.93 -10.05 7.04
C GLU A 67 4.51 -8.89 7.87
N SER A 68 5.80 -8.61 7.71
CA SER A 68 6.44 -7.47 8.40
C SER A 68 5.78 -6.13 8.01
N ASN A 69 5.51 -5.91 6.72
CA ASN A 69 4.80 -4.71 6.27
C ASN A 69 3.34 -4.69 6.74
N TRP A 70 2.71 -5.85 6.85
CA TRP A 70 1.32 -5.96 7.27
C TRP A 70 1.14 -5.56 8.74
N VAL A 71 2.02 -6.06 9.62
CA VAL A 71 2.02 -5.68 11.04
C VAL A 71 2.13 -4.16 11.19
N ALA A 72 3.03 -3.54 10.41
CA ALA A 72 3.16 -2.08 10.41
C ALA A 72 1.90 -1.38 9.86
N ALA A 73 1.32 -1.87 8.75
CA ALA A 73 0.13 -1.30 8.14
C ALA A 73 -1.06 -1.29 9.11
N VAL A 74 -1.38 -2.43 9.73
CA VAL A 74 -2.50 -2.57 10.68
C VAL A 74 -2.25 -1.81 11.99
N GLY A 75 -0.99 -1.72 12.42
CA GLY A 75 -0.61 -0.89 13.57
C GLY A 75 -0.83 0.60 13.33
N LEU A 76 -0.73 1.06 12.07
CA LEU A 76 -0.95 2.46 11.68
C LEU A 76 -2.42 2.74 11.34
N ASP A 77 -3.09 1.85 10.63
CA ASP A 77 -4.49 1.99 10.24
C ASP A 77 -5.15 0.61 10.05
N LYS A 78 -6.04 0.27 10.99
CA LYS A 78 -6.72 -1.03 11.01
C LYS A 78 -7.74 -1.20 9.87
N ARG A 79 -8.14 -0.11 9.20
CA ARG A 79 -9.14 -0.16 8.13
C ARG A 79 -8.68 -0.92 6.89
N TYR A 80 -7.37 -1.11 6.70
CA TYR A 80 -6.87 -1.96 5.61
C TYR A 80 -7.21 -3.45 5.78
N GLN A 81 -7.75 -3.88 6.92
CA GLN A 81 -8.32 -5.21 7.12
C GLN A 81 -9.72 -5.35 6.52
N ASP A 82 -10.40 -4.23 6.25
CA ASP A 82 -11.75 -4.20 5.70
C ASP A 82 -11.65 -3.98 4.18
N LEU A 83 -11.85 -5.05 3.42
CA LEU A 83 -11.77 -5.01 1.96
C LEU A 83 -12.86 -4.12 1.33
N ASP A 84 -14.05 -4.04 1.94
CA ASP A 84 -15.12 -3.15 1.47
C ASP A 84 -14.70 -1.68 1.60
N TRP A 85 -14.08 -1.34 2.73
CA TRP A 85 -13.50 -0.01 2.91
C TRP A 85 -12.37 0.27 1.91
N VAL A 86 -11.48 -0.70 1.68
CA VAL A 86 -10.37 -0.55 0.72
C VAL A 86 -10.89 -0.33 -0.71
N GLU A 87 -11.90 -1.08 -1.12
CA GLU A 87 -12.49 -1.03 -2.45
C GLU A 87 -13.37 0.20 -2.67
N HIS A 88 -14.25 0.54 -1.73
CA HIS A 88 -15.29 1.55 -1.98
C HIS A 88 -14.95 2.92 -1.40
N VAL A 89 -14.23 2.98 -0.28
CA VAL A 89 -13.88 4.23 0.40
C VAL A 89 -12.49 4.71 -0.02
N ARG A 90 -11.48 3.85 0.13
CA ARG A 90 -10.12 4.16 -0.35
C ARG A 90 -10.01 4.04 -1.86
N ARG A 91 -10.86 3.24 -2.51
CA ARG A 91 -10.91 3.10 -3.99
C ARG A 91 -9.62 2.60 -4.58
N TRP A 92 -9.10 1.51 -4.01
CA TRP A 92 -8.03 0.78 -4.67
C TRP A 92 -8.53 0.17 -5.98
N PRO A 93 -7.66 0.07 -7.00
CA PRO A 93 -7.98 -0.66 -8.22
C PRO A 93 -8.31 -2.14 -7.94
N PRO A 94 -9.19 -2.78 -8.71
CA PRO A 94 -9.65 -4.15 -8.44
C PRO A 94 -8.52 -5.17 -8.28
N MET A 95 -7.48 -5.14 -9.11
CA MET A 95 -6.35 -6.08 -8.99
C MET A 95 -5.57 -5.90 -7.69
N MET A 96 -5.50 -4.67 -7.17
CA MET A 96 -4.87 -4.41 -5.88
C MET A 96 -5.74 -4.90 -4.71
N VAL A 97 -7.06 -4.75 -4.81
CA VAL A 97 -8.01 -5.29 -3.83
C VAL A 97 -7.92 -6.81 -3.80
N GLU A 98 -7.93 -7.46 -4.97
CA GLU A 98 -7.80 -8.91 -5.11
C GLU A 98 -6.46 -9.42 -4.56
N ALA A 99 -5.35 -8.74 -4.85
CA ALA A 99 -4.05 -9.09 -4.30
C ALA A 99 -4.02 -9.02 -2.77
N LEU A 100 -4.67 -8.01 -2.18
CA LEU A 100 -4.79 -7.89 -0.73
C LEU A 100 -5.72 -8.99 -0.16
N ALA A 101 -6.83 -9.29 -0.83
CA ALA A 101 -7.73 -10.37 -0.44
C ALA A 101 -7.01 -11.72 -0.43
N ASN A 102 -6.18 -12.00 -1.43
CA ASN A 102 -5.35 -13.21 -1.50
C ASN A 102 -4.36 -13.31 -0.33
N PHE A 103 -3.80 -12.18 0.13
CA PHE A 103 -2.99 -12.17 1.34
C PHE A 103 -3.83 -12.45 2.60
N LEU A 104 -5.00 -11.82 2.74
CA LEU A 104 -5.85 -11.98 3.93
C LEU A 104 -6.47 -13.38 4.07
N ASN A 105 -6.85 -14.00 2.96
CA ASN A 105 -7.54 -15.29 2.95
C ASN A 105 -6.59 -16.49 3.12
N LEU A 106 -5.29 -16.32 2.87
CA LEU A 106 -4.28 -17.38 2.94
C LEU A 106 -3.40 -17.31 4.19
N LYS A 107 -3.73 -16.42 5.13
CA LYS A 107 -3.05 -16.25 6.41
C LYS A 107 -3.73 -17.04 7.53
#